data_AF-A0A966UT21-F1
#
_entry.id   AF-A0A966UT21-F1
#
_cell.length_a   1.000
_cell.length_b   1.000
_cell.length_c   1.000
_cell.angle_alpha   90.00
_cell.angle_beta   90.00
_cell.angle_gamma   90.00
#
_symmetry.space_group_name_H-M   'P 1'
#
loop_
_entity.id
_entity.type
_entity.pdbx_description
1 polymer ?
#
loop_
_entity_poly.entity_id
_entity_poly.type
_entity_poly.pdbx_seq_one_letter_code
_entity_poly.pdbx_strand_id
1 'polypeptide(L)'
;MKNFVCLAGLPRSGSTLLSSVLSQNPEIYASSSSPVCDMLWNSEMLWRQQLALGANNNDDAVLRVMSSLIPQFYADKKQSTIIDKSFNWGLSENLELVRRFAPVMPKFIVMNRDIKDVANSLTNLFLKNPQNKLVNENDVKPFTYEKIYESLLVEGGHLWRCNVSKQNIIDFYPSDSVVVDYERFCSEPNSVIKEIYALLKLENFPHQYLNIANSNLDNDNFWGIPEMHTIRPTIESQIKFFETESWA
;
A
#
# COMPACT_ATOMS: atom_id res chain seq x y z
N MET A 1 12.98 7.98 -18.24
CA MET A 1 12.84 7.65 -16.80
C MET A 1 11.46 7.05 -16.61
N LYS A 2 11.31 6.00 -15.80
CA LYS A 2 10.00 5.38 -15.58
C LYS A 2 9.12 6.31 -14.75
N ASN A 3 7.83 6.33 -15.03
CA ASN A 3 6.84 7.01 -14.19
C ASN A 3 6.66 6.19 -12.90
N PHE A 4 7.01 6.78 -11.75
CA PHE A 4 6.88 6.12 -10.46
C PHE A 4 5.61 6.59 -9.76
N VAL A 5 4.83 5.64 -9.25
CA VAL A 5 3.51 5.87 -8.65
C VAL A 5 3.46 5.13 -7.32
N CYS A 6 3.01 5.82 -6.28
CA CYS A 6 2.85 5.23 -4.95
C CYS A 6 1.41 4.75 -4.77
N LEU A 7 1.21 3.45 -4.57
CA LEU A 7 -0.06 2.86 -4.16
C LEU A 7 -0.07 2.69 -2.64
N ALA A 8 -0.91 3.47 -1.97
CA ALA A 8 -1.06 3.49 -0.51
C ALA A 8 -2.55 3.34 -0.13
N GLY A 9 -2.84 3.48 1.16
CA GLY A 9 -4.20 3.44 1.69
C GLY A 9 -4.39 2.37 2.75
N LEU A 10 -5.65 2.03 3.03
CA LEU A 10 -5.97 1.00 4.02
C LEU A 10 -5.69 -0.41 3.44
N PRO A 11 -5.22 -1.38 4.24
CA PRO A 11 -5.26 -2.78 3.82
C PRO A 11 -6.72 -3.25 3.66
N ARG A 12 -6.95 -4.40 3.00
CA ARG A 12 -8.30 -4.99 2.81
C ARG A 12 -9.31 -4.10 2.08
N SER A 13 -8.82 -3.12 1.31
CA SER A 13 -9.58 -2.19 0.48
C SER A 13 -9.45 -2.48 -1.02
N GLY A 14 -8.99 -3.68 -1.40
CA GLY A 14 -8.93 -4.12 -2.80
C GLY A 14 -7.67 -3.70 -3.57
N SER A 15 -6.58 -3.31 -2.91
CA SER A 15 -5.33 -2.93 -3.59
C SER A 15 -4.75 -4.04 -4.49
N THR A 16 -4.83 -5.31 -4.07
CA THR A 16 -4.39 -6.45 -4.91
C THR A 16 -5.28 -6.63 -6.14
N LEU A 17 -6.59 -6.44 -5.99
CA LEU A 17 -7.54 -6.49 -7.10
C LEU A 17 -7.24 -5.37 -8.10
N LEU A 18 -7.09 -4.14 -7.62
CA LEU A 18 -6.75 -2.99 -8.46
C LEU A 18 -5.41 -3.22 -9.17
N SER A 19 -4.38 -3.68 -8.47
CA SER A 19 -3.05 -3.95 -9.04
C SER A 19 -3.10 -5.01 -10.13
N SER A 20 -3.94 -6.03 -9.97
CA SER A 20 -4.12 -7.10 -10.95
C SER A 20 -4.84 -6.61 -12.21
N VAL A 21 -5.84 -5.73 -12.06
CA VAL A 21 -6.48 -5.05 -13.19
C VAL A 21 -5.46 -4.16 -13.90
N LEU A 22 -4.79 -3.26 -13.19
CA LEU A 22 -3.84 -2.31 -13.79
C LEU A 22 -2.69 -3.02 -14.52
N SER A 23 -2.22 -4.16 -14.00
CA SER A 23 -1.15 -4.96 -14.61
C SER A 23 -1.55 -5.65 -15.93
N GLN A 24 -2.82 -5.61 -16.33
CA GLN A 24 -3.22 -6.06 -17.67
C GLN A 24 -2.69 -5.13 -18.77
N ASN A 25 -2.45 -3.85 -18.46
CA ASN A 25 -1.81 -2.94 -19.39
C ASN A 25 -0.30 -3.22 -19.45
N PRO A 26 0.27 -3.55 -20.63
CA PRO A 26 1.70 -3.88 -20.77
C PRO A 26 2.64 -2.72 -20.42
N GLU A 27 2.15 -1.49 -20.32
CA GLU A 27 2.93 -0.32 -19.88
C GLU A 27 3.03 -0.19 -18.36
N ILE A 28 2.23 -0.94 -17.60
CA ILE A 28 2.13 -0.84 -16.16
C ILE A 28 2.69 -2.10 -15.49
N TYR A 29 3.60 -1.89 -14.55
CA TYR A 29 3.96 -2.89 -13.56
C TYR A 29 3.42 -2.44 -12.20
N ALA A 30 2.46 -3.16 -11.63
CA ALA A 30 2.03 -2.94 -10.25
C ALA A 30 2.62 -4.02 -9.34
N SER A 31 3.39 -3.59 -8.34
CA SER A 31 4.09 -4.50 -7.45
C SER A 31 3.12 -5.20 -6.46
N SER A 32 3.56 -6.34 -5.95
CA SER A 32 3.08 -6.84 -4.66
C SER A 32 3.56 -5.93 -3.52
N SER A 33 3.39 -6.32 -2.25
CA SER A 33 3.84 -5.46 -1.13
C SER A 33 5.35 -5.22 -1.25
N SER A 34 5.75 -3.96 -1.41
CA SER A 34 7.12 -3.55 -1.73
C SER A 34 7.88 -3.11 -0.48
N PRO A 35 9.17 -3.48 -0.35
CA PRO A 35 10.01 -3.00 0.74
C PRO A 35 10.61 -1.61 0.47
N VAL A 36 10.45 -1.04 -0.72
CA VAL A 36 11.18 0.18 -1.16
C VAL A 36 10.98 1.37 -0.23
N CYS A 37 9.74 1.60 0.21
CA CYS A 37 9.40 2.70 1.12
C CYS A 37 10.17 2.58 2.45
N ASP A 38 10.20 1.38 3.02
CA ASP A 38 10.91 1.10 4.29
C ASP A 38 12.43 1.07 4.09
N MET A 39 12.90 0.60 2.92
CA MET A 39 14.32 0.64 2.57
C MET A 39 14.84 2.08 2.47
N LEU A 40 14.07 3.01 1.89
CA LEU A 40 14.41 4.43 1.86
C LEU A 40 14.50 4.99 3.28
N TRP A 41 13.48 4.72 4.11
CA TRP A 41 13.47 5.16 5.50
C TRP A 41 14.66 4.65 6.29
N ASN A 42 14.88 3.33 6.29
CA ASN A 42 15.96 2.71 7.04
C ASN A 42 17.33 3.16 6.54
N SER A 43 17.50 3.35 5.23
CA SER A 43 18.77 3.85 4.66
C SER A 43 19.05 5.28 5.13
N GLU A 44 18.05 6.17 5.11
CA GLU A 44 18.19 7.54 5.62
C GLU A 44 18.58 7.55 7.10
N MET A 45 17.93 6.71 7.92
CA MET A 45 18.26 6.59 9.34
C MET A 45 19.70 6.11 9.55
N LEU A 46 20.15 5.13 8.77
CA LEU A 46 21.53 4.63 8.82
C LEU A 46 22.54 5.71 8.43
N TRP A 47 22.28 6.49 7.38
CA TRP A 47 23.15 7.58 6.95
C TRP A 47 23.32 8.66 8.02
N ARG A 48 22.22 9.06 8.67
CA ARG A 48 22.23 10.06 9.76
C ARG A 48 23.06 9.64 10.97
N GLN A 49 23.25 8.35 11.17
CA GLN A 49 24.03 7.80 12.28
C GLN A 49 25.53 7.65 11.96
N GLN A 50 25.97 7.87 10.71
CA GLN A 50 27.37 7.66 10.32
C GLN A 50 28.29 8.79 10.79
N LEU A 51 29.11 8.50 11.81
CA LEU A 51 30.14 9.43 12.30
C LEU A 51 31.16 9.80 11.23
N ALA A 52 31.52 8.85 10.35
CA ALA A 52 32.49 9.08 9.27
C ALA A 52 31.98 10.11 8.25
N LEU A 53 30.67 10.14 7.99
CA LEU A 53 30.04 11.14 7.13
C LEU A 53 30.01 12.49 7.84
N GLY A 54 29.70 12.53 9.15
CA GLY A 54 29.76 13.77 9.92
C GLY A 54 31.19 14.36 10.03
N ALA A 55 32.21 13.51 10.00
CA ALA A 55 33.61 13.94 9.94
C ALA A 55 34.04 14.34 8.52
N ASN A 56 33.41 13.78 7.48
CA ASN A 56 33.73 14.00 6.07
C ASN A 56 32.44 14.24 5.27
N ASN A 57 31.81 15.41 5.48
CA ASN A 57 30.52 15.73 4.88
C ASN A 57 30.54 15.58 3.36
N ASN A 58 29.64 14.73 2.85
CA ASN A 58 29.46 14.49 1.42
C ASN A 58 27.99 14.21 1.11
N ASP A 59 27.15 15.20 1.41
CA ASP A 59 25.70 15.11 1.25
C ASP A 59 25.31 14.83 -0.21
N ASP A 60 26.09 15.33 -1.18
CA ASP A 60 25.88 15.06 -2.60
C ASP A 60 26.04 13.57 -2.94
N ALA A 61 27.00 12.87 -2.33
CA ALA A 61 27.14 11.43 -2.52
C ALA A 61 25.97 10.66 -1.91
N VAL A 62 25.52 11.06 -0.71
CA VAL A 62 24.34 10.47 -0.08
C VAL A 62 23.11 10.70 -0.93
N LEU A 63 22.90 11.92 -1.42
CA LEU A 63 21.79 12.26 -2.32
C LEU A 63 21.81 11.37 -3.56
N ARG A 64 22.96 11.23 -4.24
CA ARG A 64 23.08 10.35 -5.41
C ARG A 64 22.75 8.90 -5.11
N VAL A 65 23.24 8.35 -3.99
CA VAL A 65 22.99 6.96 -3.60
C VAL A 65 21.51 6.76 -3.25
N MET A 66 20.95 7.63 -2.41
CA MET A 66 19.55 7.56 -1.99
C MET A 66 18.58 7.73 -3.16
N SER A 67 18.85 8.69 -4.07
CA SER A 67 18.06 8.88 -5.29
C SER A 67 18.19 7.72 -6.29
N SER A 68 19.20 6.86 -6.15
CA SER A 68 19.35 5.68 -7.00
C SER A 68 18.50 4.48 -6.53
N LEU A 69 17.99 4.48 -5.29
CA LEU A 69 17.34 3.30 -4.70
C LEU A 69 16.11 2.85 -5.50
N ILE A 70 15.15 3.76 -5.75
CA ILE A 70 13.94 3.47 -6.52
C ILE A 70 14.24 3.00 -7.95
N PRO A 71 15.01 3.74 -8.78
CA PRO A 71 15.25 3.32 -10.16
C PRO A 71 16.04 2.01 -10.26
N GLN A 72 16.93 1.71 -9.30
CA GLN A 72 17.69 0.47 -9.30
C GLN A 72 16.87 -0.73 -8.81
N PHE A 73 16.00 -0.56 -7.82
CA PHE A 73 15.12 -1.64 -7.35
C PHE A 73 14.23 -2.18 -8.48
N TYR A 74 13.81 -1.29 -9.38
CA TYR A 74 12.97 -1.64 -10.54
C TYR A 74 13.75 -1.71 -11.86
N ALA A 75 15.07 -1.85 -11.85
CA ALA A 75 15.89 -1.82 -13.06
C ALA A 75 15.55 -2.94 -14.07
N ASP A 76 15.07 -4.09 -13.58
CA ASP A 76 14.71 -5.26 -14.39
C ASP A 76 13.35 -5.15 -15.09
N LYS A 77 12.47 -4.27 -14.62
CA LYS A 77 11.14 -4.09 -15.21
C LYS A 77 11.24 -3.38 -16.57
N LYS A 78 10.39 -3.72 -17.53
CA LYS A 78 10.41 -3.09 -18.87
C LYS A 78 9.33 -2.02 -19.03
N GLN A 79 8.34 -2.06 -18.15
CA GLN A 79 7.19 -1.17 -18.11
C GLN A 79 7.61 0.28 -17.88
N SER A 80 6.92 1.19 -18.57
CA SER A 80 7.15 2.63 -18.48
C SER A 80 6.60 3.22 -17.18
N THR A 81 5.57 2.60 -16.60
CA THR A 81 4.97 2.98 -15.33
C THR A 81 5.15 1.89 -14.29
N ILE A 82 5.68 2.28 -13.12
CA ILE A 82 5.86 1.43 -11.95
C ILE A 82 4.92 1.93 -10.85
N ILE A 83 4.00 1.08 -10.42
CA ILE A 83 3.14 1.30 -9.26
C ILE A 83 3.73 0.47 -8.11
N ASP A 84 4.32 1.15 -7.13
CA ASP A 84 4.88 0.55 -5.92
C ASP A 84 3.82 0.55 -4.80
N LYS A 85 3.51 -0.65 -4.28
CA LYS A 85 2.53 -0.84 -3.22
C LYS A 85 3.19 -0.84 -1.84
N SER A 86 2.96 0.23 -1.07
CA SER A 86 3.27 0.28 0.37
C SER A 86 2.29 1.17 1.11
N PHE A 87 1.79 0.69 2.25
CA PHE A 87 0.91 1.48 3.10
C PHE A 87 1.63 2.67 3.77
N ASN A 88 2.96 2.69 3.78
CA ASN A 88 3.77 3.71 4.47
C ASN A 88 4.07 4.94 3.60
N TRP A 89 3.80 4.91 2.29
CA TRP A 89 4.17 6.01 1.37
C TRP A 89 3.68 7.40 1.79
N GLY A 90 2.55 7.46 2.48
CA GLY A 90 1.93 8.71 2.94
C GLY A 90 2.30 9.13 4.36
N LEU A 91 3.08 8.36 5.11
CA LEU A 91 3.57 8.84 6.41
C LEU A 91 4.41 10.10 6.17
N SER A 92 4.32 11.07 7.07
CA SER A 92 4.92 12.40 6.89
C SER A 92 6.41 12.33 6.59
N GLU A 93 7.09 11.43 7.29
CA GLU A 93 8.50 11.14 7.16
C GLU A 93 8.82 10.53 5.79
N ASN A 94 8.02 9.56 5.33
CA ASN A 94 8.20 8.94 4.02
C ASN A 94 7.91 9.93 2.88
N LEU A 95 6.92 10.83 3.02
CA LEU A 95 6.65 11.90 2.06
C LEU A 95 7.79 12.92 1.98
N GLU A 96 8.50 13.18 3.08
CA GLU A 96 9.73 13.98 3.05
C GLU A 96 10.84 13.27 2.24
N LEU A 97 11.04 11.97 2.46
CA LEU A 97 12.03 11.19 1.71
C LEU A 97 11.71 11.12 0.22
N VAL A 98 10.43 10.94 -0.13
CA VAL A 98 9.97 10.99 -1.52
C VAL A 98 10.32 12.35 -2.14
N ARG A 99 10.01 13.47 -1.46
CA ARG A 99 10.35 14.81 -1.95
C ARG A 99 11.85 15.01 -2.15
N ARG A 100 12.69 14.41 -1.29
CA ARG A 100 14.14 14.58 -1.33
C ARG A 100 14.83 13.67 -2.34
N PHE A 101 14.35 12.44 -2.50
CA PHE A 101 15.08 11.38 -3.19
C PHE A 101 14.38 10.82 -4.43
N ALA A 102 13.06 10.95 -4.55
CA ALA A 102 12.40 10.52 -5.77
C ALA A 102 12.88 11.37 -6.95
N PRO A 103 13.27 10.76 -8.08
CA PRO A 103 13.74 11.51 -9.25
C PRO A 103 12.73 12.53 -9.78
N VAL A 104 11.44 12.22 -9.63
CA VAL A 104 10.30 13.08 -9.92
C VAL A 104 9.27 12.83 -8.82
N MET A 105 8.53 13.87 -8.43
CA MET A 105 7.43 13.71 -7.46
C MET A 105 6.40 12.71 -8.01
N PRO A 106 6.16 11.57 -7.32
CA PRO A 106 5.24 10.56 -7.79
C PRO A 106 3.79 11.03 -7.69
N LYS A 107 2.94 10.40 -8.50
CA LYS A 107 1.49 10.40 -8.29
C LYS A 107 1.11 9.36 -7.25
N PHE A 108 -0.04 9.53 -6.62
CA PHE A 108 -0.54 8.63 -5.59
C PHE A 108 -1.88 8.00 -5.97
N ILE A 109 -1.99 6.68 -5.76
CA ILE A 109 -3.27 5.97 -5.77
C ILE A 109 -3.56 5.60 -4.32
N VAL A 110 -4.71 6.01 -3.81
CA VAL A 110 -5.02 5.93 -2.38
C VAL A 110 -6.26 5.09 -2.18
N MET A 111 -6.08 3.86 -1.72
CA MET A 111 -7.20 2.95 -1.48
C MET A 111 -7.95 3.33 -0.20
N ASN A 112 -9.26 3.45 -0.32
CA ASN A 112 -10.16 3.81 0.77
C ASN A 112 -11.26 2.76 0.96
N ARG A 113 -11.66 2.56 2.21
CA ARG A 113 -12.76 1.72 2.66
C ARG A 113 -13.13 2.13 4.09
N ASP A 114 -14.31 1.78 4.56
CA ASP A 114 -14.66 1.97 5.97
C ASP A 114 -13.62 1.27 6.87
N ILE A 115 -13.01 2.05 7.78
CA ILE A 115 -11.90 1.56 8.61
C ILE A 115 -12.37 0.52 9.63
N LYS A 116 -13.63 0.57 10.09
CA LYS A 116 -14.21 -0.43 10.99
C LYS A 116 -14.42 -1.74 10.26
N ASP A 117 -14.87 -1.70 9.02
CA ASP A 117 -14.97 -2.91 8.17
C ASP A 117 -13.61 -3.54 7.91
N VAL A 118 -12.60 -2.72 7.66
CA VAL A 118 -11.20 -3.17 7.50
C VAL A 118 -10.68 -3.79 8.80
N ALA A 119 -10.91 -3.13 9.95
CA ALA A 119 -10.53 -3.64 11.27
C ALA A 119 -11.21 -4.98 11.57
N ASN A 120 -12.53 -5.08 11.38
CA ASN A 120 -13.29 -6.33 11.53
C ASN A 120 -12.74 -7.43 10.60
N SER A 121 -12.42 -7.11 9.34
CA SER A 121 -11.86 -8.07 8.40
C SER A 121 -10.48 -8.57 8.85
N LEU A 122 -9.60 -7.70 9.35
CA LEU A 122 -8.27 -8.10 9.82
C LEU A 122 -8.36 -8.86 11.14
N THR A 123 -9.17 -8.42 12.09
CA THR A 123 -9.37 -9.11 13.37
C THR A 123 -9.81 -10.55 13.14
N ASN A 124 -10.83 -10.77 12.31
CA ASN A 124 -11.29 -12.12 11.98
C ASN A 124 -10.21 -12.95 11.25
N LEU A 125 -9.38 -12.31 10.43
CA LEU A 125 -8.29 -12.98 9.72
C LEU A 125 -7.18 -13.41 10.69
N PHE A 126 -6.81 -12.54 11.64
CA PHE A 126 -5.79 -12.83 12.65
C PHE A 126 -6.27 -13.85 13.67
N LEU A 127 -7.53 -13.82 14.08
CA LEU A 127 -8.12 -14.85 14.95
C LEU A 127 -8.04 -16.25 14.34
N LYS A 128 -8.23 -16.37 13.02
CA LYS A 128 -8.09 -17.64 12.29
C LYS A 128 -6.63 -18.06 12.10
N ASN A 129 -5.68 -17.16 12.33
CA ASN A 129 -4.26 -17.35 12.09
C ASN A 129 -3.44 -16.78 13.26
N PRO A 130 -3.54 -17.35 14.47
CA PRO A 130 -2.89 -16.81 15.67
C PRO A 130 -1.36 -16.74 15.57
N GLN A 131 -0.74 -17.55 14.70
CA GLN A 131 0.69 -17.58 14.40
C GLN A 131 1.17 -16.50 13.40
N ASN A 132 0.29 -15.59 12.98
CA ASN A 132 0.64 -14.58 11.99
C ASN A 132 1.75 -13.63 12.48
N LYS A 133 2.53 -13.09 11.55
CA LYS A 133 3.65 -12.18 11.86
C LYS A 133 3.26 -10.70 11.86
N LEU A 134 1.99 -10.38 11.62
CA LEU A 134 1.53 -8.99 11.45
C LEU A 134 1.07 -8.38 12.77
N VAL A 135 0.77 -9.21 13.76
CA VAL A 135 0.36 -8.79 15.10
C VAL A 135 1.53 -8.96 16.06
N ASN A 136 1.79 -7.92 16.85
CA ASN A 136 2.70 -8.02 17.98
C ASN A 136 1.98 -8.73 19.14
N GLU A 137 2.48 -9.90 19.54
CA GLU A 137 1.85 -10.73 20.57
C GLU A 137 1.61 -10.01 21.89
N ASN A 138 2.45 -9.02 22.25
CA ASN A 138 2.29 -8.29 23.51
C ASN A 138 1.12 -7.31 23.47
N ASP A 139 0.80 -6.77 22.30
CA ASP A 139 -0.27 -5.78 22.12
C ASP A 139 -1.65 -6.45 22.14
N VAL A 140 -1.69 -7.76 21.93
CA VAL A 140 -2.93 -8.55 21.81
C VAL A 140 -3.08 -9.63 22.88
N LYS A 141 -2.45 -9.50 24.04
CA LYS A 141 -2.64 -10.44 25.17
C LYS A 141 -3.74 -9.92 26.13
N PRO A 142 -4.76 -10.74 26.47
CA PRO A 142 -5.07 -12.07 25.93
C PRO A 142 -5.53 -12.01 24.46
N PHE A 143 -5.28 -13.08 23.69
CA PHE A 143 -5.56 -13.13 22.25
C PHE A 143 -7.06 -13.25 21.97
N THR A 144 -7.76 -12.11 22.06
CA THR A 144 -9.21 -11.98 21.86
C THR A 144 -9.53 -11.04 20.70
N TYR A 145 -10.79 -11.08 20.25
CA TYR A 145 -11.28 -10.19 19.19
C TYR A 145 -11.04 -8.72 19.55
N GLU A 146 -11.43 -8.32 20.76
CA GLU A 146 -11.38 -6.94 21.24
C GLU A 146 -9.92 -6.46 21.27
N LYS A 147 -9.01 -7.28 21.82
CA LYS A 147 -7.59 -6.92 21.89
C LYS A 147 -6.95 -6.74 20.54
N ILE A 148 -7.24 -7.63 19.59
CA ILE A 148 -6.74 -7.49 18.23
C ILE A 148 -7.34 -6.24 17.57
N TYR A 149 -8.66 -6.06 17.65
CA TYR A 149 -9.35 -4.91 17.06
C TYR A 149 -8.83 -3.58 17.60
N GLU A 150 -8.69 -3.46 18.93
CA GLU A 150 -8.12 -2.29 19.60
C GLU A 150 -6.67 -2.04 19.17
N SER A 151 -5.83 -3.08 19.13
CA SER A 151 -4.41 -2.96 18.74
C SER A 151 -4.20 -2.43 17.32
N LEU A 152 -5.17 -2.66 16.43
CA LEU A 152 -5.12 -2.17 15.05
C LEU A 152 -5.34 -0.65 14.98
N LEU A 153 -6.25 -0.13 15.81
CA LEU A 153 -6.79 1.24 15.73
C LEU A 153 -6.16 2.22 16.72
N VAL A 154 -5.55 1.72 17.79
CA VAL A 154 -4.80 2.55 18.76
C VAL A 154 -3.72 3.37 18.04
N GLU A 155 -3.37 4.52 18.60
CA GLU A 155 -2.29 5.35 18.07
C GLU A 155 -0.99 4.53 17.92
N GLY A 156 -0.35 4.63 16.75
CA GLY A 156 0.79 3.79 16.38
C GLY A 156 0.44 2.37 15.91
N GLY A 157 -0.80 1.92 16.10
CA GLY A 157 -1.35 0.68 15.57
C GLY A 157 -1.28 0.60 14.04
N HIS A 158 -1.39 -0.61 13.49
CA HIS A 158 -1.21 -0.81 12.04
C HIS A 158 -2.24 -0.03 11.21
N LEU A 159 -3.54 -0.16 11.52
CA LEU A 159 -4.57 0.56 10.76
C LEU A 159 -4.57 2.05 11.02
N TRP A 160 -4.22 2.46 12.24
CA TRP A 160 -4.00 3.88 12.54
C TRP A 160 -2.94 4.47 11.61
N ARG A 161 -1.76 3.83 11.49
CA ARG A 161 -0.68 4.29 10.60
C ARG A 161 -1.09 4.30 9.13
N CYS A 162 -1.79 3.27 8.66
CA CYS A 162 -2.31 3.24 7.29
C CYS A 162 -3.31 4.38 7.03
N ASN A 163 -4.16 4.69 8.01
CA ASN A 163 -5.13 5.77 7.90
C ASN A 163 -4.45 7.15 7.91
N VAL A 164 -3.44 7.36 8.75
CA VAL A 164 -2.61 8.58 8.74
C VAL A 164 -1.91 8.75 7.39
N SER A 165 -1.27 7.70 6.90
CA SER A 165 -0.63 7.68 5.59
C SER A 165 -1.61 8.06 4.46
N LYS A 166 -2.79 7.42 4.45
CA LYS A 166 -3.89 7.75 3.54
C LYS A 166 -4.28 9.24 3.62
N GLN A 167 -4.54 9.74 4.83
CA GLN A 167 -5.04 11.09 5.06
C GLN A 167 -4.02 12.16 4.66
N ASN A 168 -2.75 11.96 5.01
CA ASN A 168 -1.66 12.85 4.64
C ASN A 168 -1.53 13.01 3.12
N ILE A 169 -1.67 11.94 2.34
CA ILE A 169 -1.63 12.04 0.87
C ILE A 169 -2.80 12.87 0.37
N ILE A 170 -4.01 12.61 0.89
CA ILE A 170 -5.22 13.34 0.48
C ILE A 170 -5.09 14.83 0.78
N ASP A 171 -4.59 15.17 1.98
CA ASP A 171 -4.52 16.55 2.46
C ASP A 171 -3.39 17.33 1.79
N PHE A 172 -2.21 16.72 1.62
CA PHE A 172 -1.02 17.41 1.10
C PHE A 172 -0.84 17.31 -0.41
N TYR A 173 -1.43 16.30 -1.06
CA TYR A 173 -1.28 16.04 -2.50
C TYR A 173 -2.62 15.80 -3.23
N PRO A 174 -3.66 16.64 -3.03
CA PRO A 174 -4.98 16.40 -3.62
C PRO A 174 -4.98 16.44 -5.16
N SER A 175 -4.12 17.25 -5.78
CA SER A 175 -4.00 17.33 -7.25
C SER A 175 -3.10 16.26 -7.87
N ASP A 176 -2.34 15.56 -7.03
CA ASP A 176 -1.41 14.50 -7.42
C ASP A 176 -1.86 13.11 -6.95
N SER A 177 -3.09 13.01 -6.43
CA SER A 177 -3.65 11.76 -5.92
C SER A 177 -5.04 11.47 -6.49
N VAL A 178 -5.39 10.18 -6.52
CA VAL A 178 -6.75 9.70 -6.74
C VAL A 178 -7.14 8.79 -5.58
N VAL A 179 -8.27 9.09 -4.95
CA VAL A 179 -8.85 8.24 -3.91
C VAL A 179 -9.74 7.19 -4.57
N VAL A 180 -9.47 5.94 -4.26
CA VAL A 180 -10.20 4.79 -4.78
C VAL A 180 -11.03 4.19 -3.66
N ASP A 181 -12.31 4.58 -3.59
CA ASP A 181 -13.28 3.93 -2.72
C ASP A 181 -13.53 2.49 -3.21
N TYR A 182 -13.28 1.51 -2.35
CA TYR A 182 -13.36 0.09 -2.69
C TYR A 182 -14.73 -0.28 -3.26
N GLU A 183 -15.81 0.17 -2.62
CA GLU A 183 -17.18 -0.11 -3.03
C GLU A 183 -17.47 0.46 -4.43
N ARG A 184 -16.99 1.67 -4.72
CA ARG A 184 -17.11 2.30 -6.04
C ARG A 184 -16.26 1.61 -7.09
N PHE A 185 -15.04 1.20 -6.75
CA PHE A 185 -14.22 0.40 -7.66
C PHE A 185 -14.91 -0.93 -7.97
N CYS A 186 -15.62 -1.51 -7.00
CA CYS A 186 -16.37 -2.72 -7.24
C CYS A 186 -17.60 -2.52 -8.16
N SER A 187 -18.34 -1.43 -7.99
CA SER A 187 -19.55 -1.18 -8.79
C SER A 187 -19.27 -0.57 -10.16
N GLU A 188 -18.23 0.26 -10.27
CA GLU A 188 -17.93 1.08 -11.45
C GLU A 188 -16.43 1.02 -11.84
N PRO A 189 -15.84 -0.19 -12.04
CA PRO A 189 -14.40 -0.33 -12.19
C PRO A 189 -13.84 0.44 -13.40
N ASN A 190 -14.59 0.51 -14.50
CA ASN A 190 -14.22 1.28 -15.69
C ASN A 190 -14.04 2.79 -15.39
N SER A 191 -14.91 3.37 -14.56
CA SER A 191 -14.84 4.80 -14.24
C SER A 191 -13.61 5.09 -13.38
N VAL A 192 -13.40 4.28 -12.34
CA VAL A 192 -12.25 4.41 -11.43
C VAL A 192 -10.93 4.24 -12.19
N ILE A 193 -10.84 3.26 -13.09
CA ILE A 193 -9.63 3.06 -13.89
C ILE A 193 -9.36 4.25 -14.82
N LYS A 194 -10.38 4.84 -15.44
CA LYS A 194 -10.21 6.05 -16.26
C LYS A 194 -9.67 7.24 -15.45
N GLU A 195 -10.11 7.40 -14.21
CA GLU A 195 -9.59 8.46 -13.32
C GLU A 195 -8.11 8.23 -12.98
N ILE A 196 -7.73 6.99 -12.68
CA ILE A 196 -6.32 6.62 -12.48
C ILE A 196 -5.51 6.93 -13.75
N TYR A 197 -6.02 6.55 -14.93
CA TYR A 197 -5.32 6.78 -16.19
C TYR A 197 -5.17 8.27 -16.51
N ALA A 198 -6.19 9.08 -16.22
CA ALA A 198 -6.13 10.52 -16.35
C ALA A 198 -5.07 11.14 -15.41
N LEU A 199 -5.01 10.71 -14.15
CA LEU A 199 -3.98 11.14 -13.20
C LEU A 199 -2.57 10.79 -13.69
N LEU A 200 -2.39 9.56 -14.18
CA LEU A 200 -1.12 9.03 -14.65
C LEU A 200 -0.75 9.49 -16.07
N LYS A 201 -1.67 10.19 -16.76
CA LYS A 201 -1.53 10.62 -18.16
C LYS A 201 -1.24 9.45 -19.11
N LEU A 202 -1.92 8.33 -18.91
CA LEU A 202 -1.83 7.14 -19.75
C LEU A 202 -2.97 7.09 -20.77
N GLU A 203 -2.71 6.48 -21.92
CA GLU A 203 -3.78 6.16 -22.88
C GLU A 203 -4.67 5.05 -22.32
N ASN A 204 -5.97 5.13 -22.59
CA ASN A 204 -6.94 4.15 -22.12
C ASN A 204 -6.59 2.75 -22.65
N PHE A 205 -6.60 1.76 -21.75
CA PHE A 205 -6.38 0.35 -22.07
C PHE A 205 -7.65 -0.46 -21.81
N PRO A 206 -8.04 -1.40 -22.69
CA PRO A 206 -9.23 -2.22 -22.49
C PRO A 206 -8.97 -3.31 -21.44
N HIS A 207 -9.46 -3.09 -20.22
CA HIS A 207 -9.36 -4.05 -19.11
C HIS A 207 -10.49 -5.09 -19.09
N GLN A 208 -10.17 -6.26 -18.55
CA GLN A 208 -11.12 -7.32 -18.22
C GLN A 208 -11.38 -7.35 -16.72
N TYR A 209 -12.66 -7.50 -16.35
CA TYR A 209 -13.12 -7.50 -14.95
C TYR A 209 -13.68 -8.86 -14.50
N LEU A 210 -13.56 -9.88 -15.34
CA LEU A 210 -13.95 -11.26 -15.07
C LEU A 210 -12.69 -12.13 -15.14
N ASN A 211 -12.58 -13.12 -14.26
CA ASN A 211 -11.48 -14.08 -14.19
C ASN A 211 -10.11 -13.40 -14.11
N ILE A 212 -10.02 -12.36 -13.28
CA ILE A 212 -8.80 -11.55 -13.13
C ILE A 212 -7.69 -12.43 -12.56
N ALA A 213 -6.58 -12.55 -13.31
CA ALA A 213 -5.38 -13.23 -12.85
C ALA A 213 -4.50 -12.24 -12.06
N ASN A 214 -3.99 -12.69 -10.91
CA ASN A 214 -2.97 -11.93 -10.17
C ASN A 214 -1.57 -12.29 -10.70
N SER A 215 -0.94 -11.37 -11.42
CA SER A 215 0.40 -11.56 -11.97
C SER A 215 1.53 -11.41 -10.96
N ASN A 216 1.29 -10.73 -9.83
CA ASN A 216 2.31 -10.39 -8.83
C ASN A 216 1.82 -10.82 -7.43
N LEU A 217 1.89 -12.13 -7.16
CA LEU A 217 1.42 -12.73 -5.91
C LEU A 217 2.34 -12.39 -4.73
N ASP A 218 1.73 -12.02 -3.61
CA ASP A 218 2.40 -12.01 -2.30
C ASP A 218 2.56 -13.44 -1.77
N ASN A 219 3.69 -13.76 -1.13
CA ASN A 219 3.86 -15.06 -0.46
C ASN A 219 3.15 -15.04 0.91
N ASP A 220 1.85 -15.32 0.89
CA ASP A 220 0.97 -15.28 2.06
C ASP A 220 1.39 -16.21 3.21
N ASN A 221 2.02 -17.34 2.89
CA ASN A 221 2.56 -18.26 3.88
C ASN A 221 3.70 -17.64 4.70
N PHE A 222 4.45 -16.70 4.12
CA PHE A 222 5.49 -15.98 4.87
C PHE A 222 4.90 -15.16 6.02
N TRP A 223 3.71 -14.60 5.82
CA TRP A 223 2.97 -13.81 6.82
C TRP A 223 2.28 -14.69 7.86
N GLY A 224 2.20 -16.02 7.63
CA GLY A 224 1.44 -16.95 8.46
C GLY A 224 -0.07 -16.84 8.26
N ILE A 225 -0.53 -16.23 7.16
CA ILE A 225 -1.94 -16.01 6.84
C ILE A 225 -2.21 -16.50 5.40
N PRO A 226 -2.45 -17.80 5.20
CA PRO A 226 -2.74 -18.34 3.88
C PRO A 226 -3.92 -17.61 3.21
N GLU A 227 -3.83 -17.41 1.90
CA GLU A 227 -4.88 -16.83 1.05
C GLU A 227 -5.30 -15.38 1.37
N MET A 228 -4.50 -14.66 2.17
CA MET A 228 -4.75 -13.26 2.52
C MET A 228 -4.98 -12.38 1.28
N HIS A 229 -4.19 -12.55 0.23
CA HIS A 229 -4.26 -11.76 -1.00
C HIS A 229 -4.95 -12.49 -2.15
N THR A 230 -5.68 -13.57 -1.88
CA THR A 230 -6.47 -14.26 -2.90
C THR A 230 -7.59 -13.35 -3.40
N ILE A 231 -7.62 -13.14 -4.72
CA ILE A 231 -8.63 -12.35 -5.41
C ILE A 231 -9.76 -13.29 -5.87
N ARG A 232 -11.01 -12.82 -5.79
CA ARG A 232 -12.15 -13.57 -6.33
C ARG A 232 -12.24 -13.40 -7.86
N PRO A 233 -12.77 -14.39 -8.59
CA PRO A 233 -12.90 -14.29 -10.05
C PRO A 233 -13.76 -13.11 -10.53
N THR A 234 -14.69 -12.63 -9.70
CA THR A 234 -15.58 -11.50 -9.97
C THR A 234 -15.37 -10.35 -8.98
N ILE A 235 -15.45 -9.13 -9.50
CA ILE A 235 -15.42 -7.91 -8.70
C ILE A 235 -16.78 -7.75 -8.02
N GLU A 236 -16.84 -8.00 -6.71
CA GLU A 236 -18.05 -7.83 -5.90
C GLU A 236 -17.68 -7.15 -4.57
N SER A 237 -18.44 -6.13 -4.18
CA SER A 237 -18.32 -5.51 -2.85
C SER A 237 -18.73 -6.52 -1.77
N GLN A 238 -17.92 -6.67 -0.72
CA GLN A 238 -18.35 -7.44 0.45
C GLN A 238 -19.25 -6.56 1.31
N ILE A 239 -20.55 -6.53 1.01
CA ILE A 239 -21.55 -6.05 1.97
C ILE A 239 -21.79 -7.21 2.93
N LYS A 240 -21.44 -7.05 4.20
CA LYS A 240 -21.89 -7.97 5.25
C LYS A 240 -22.52 -7.15 6.37
N PHE A 241 -23.79 -7.47 6.63
CA PHE A 241 -24.46 -7.09 7.86
C PHE A 241 -23.68 -7.70 9.02
N PHE A 242 -23.12 -6.86 9.87
CA PHE A 242 -22.69 -7.31 11.18
C PHE A 242 -23.96 -7.43 12.01
N GLU A 243 -24.44 -8.65 12.23
CA GLU A 243 -25.25 -8.92 13.40
C GLU A 243 -24.35 -8.58 14.59
N THR A 244 -24.64 -7.45 15.23
CA THR A 244 -24.13 -7.18 16.57
C THR A 244 -24.75 -8.26 17.46
N GLU A 245 -24.13 -9.42 17.58
CA GLU A 245 -24.36 -10.25 18.75
C GLU A 245 -23.97 -9.36 19.93
N SER A 246 -25.02 -8.92 20.62
CA SER A 246 -24.95 -8.16 21.84
C SER A 246 -24.00 -8.87 22.78
N TRP A 247 -22.92 -8.18 23.13
CA TRP A 247 -22.02 -8.52 24.21
C TRP A 247 -22.81 -8.95 25.45
N ALA A 248 -22.75 -10.24 25.76
CA ALA A 248 -23.22 -10.84 27.01
C ALA A 248 -22.03 -11.48 27.72
#